data_AF-A0A139HTI3-F1
#
_entry.id   AF-A0A139HTI3-F1
#
_cell.length_a   1.000
_cell.length_b   1.000
_cell.length_c   1.000
_cell.angle_alpha   90.00
_cell.angle_beta   90.00
_cell.angle_gamma   90.00
#
_symmetry.space_group_name_H-M   'P 1'
#
loop_
_entity.id
_entity.type
_entity.pdbx_description
1 polymer ?
#
loop_
_entity_poly.entity_id
_entity_poly.type
_entity_poly.pdbx_seq_one_letter_code
_entity_poly.pdbx_strand_id
1 'polypeptide(L)'
;MRYFSESLALAALAAQLSNAQCINNVAAYNPNIRTMTANQTWFVVPAPNEAVQTAVDQSNPTAGLKLLQVPNDQSLFPQGFPAGMHPVLVSNARNDDIRMSALQIDGGLMTCNIYVPYVSKGGSQTPLSAALPNYIAGENGPLPNGLVPAVASSLLFAGNPLRLGQFIPKSQPYQSDAGGTLSAAASWTIVPNPVSGPGVYPEAVDYLFKTTSSPRYTAKGFKTMINMPIVLPSGMCQRNTYYFNNATALPVFRNGQVTLGPGASGTSATSGVLQQASPDGSGVYMDVDGYGACAQNVGNNPQDCETAARTVDPKSLQ
;
A
#
# COMPACT_ATOMS: atom_id res chain seq x y z
N MET A 1 17.20 -44.80 3.06
CA MET A 1 16.37 -43.64 3.42
C MET A 1 17.23 -42.38 3.57
N ARG A 2 17.79 -41.84 2.48
CA ARG A 2 18.63 -40.62 2.50
C ARG A 2 18.36 -39.65 1.34
N TYR A 3 17.20 -39.76 0.68
CA TYR A 3 16.83 -38.93 -0.48
C TYR A 3 15.56 -38.08 -0.27
N PHE A 4 14.92 -38.18 0.90
CA PHE A 4 13.67 -37.47 1.21
C PHE A 4 13.87 -36.12 1.90
N SER A 5 15.04 -35.80 2.45
CA SER A 5 15.27 -34.50 3.13
C SER A 5 15.81 -33.41 2.19
N GLU A 6 16.47 -33.77 1.09
CA GLU A 6 17.04 -32.79 0.15
C GLU A 6 15.96 -32.19 -0.78
N SER A 7 14.93 -32.95 -1.11
CA SER A 7 13.80 -32.53 -1.96
C SER A 7 12.86 -31.54 -1.25
N LEU A 8 12.71 -31.64 0.07
CA LEU A 8 11.96 -30.65 0.88
C LEU A 8 12.72 -29.32 1.04
N ALA A 9 14.05 -29.36 1.15
CA ALA A 9 14.87 -28.16 1.22
C ALA A 9 14.92 -27.43 -0.12
N LEU A 10 14.97 -28.15 -1.26
CA LEU A 10 14.90 -27.55 -2.59
C LEU A 10 13.51 -26.97 -2.90
N ALA A 11 12.43 -27.59 -2.43
CA ALA A 11 11.07 -27.04 -2.58
C ALA A 11 10.85 -25.79 -1.72
N ALA A 12 11.45 -25.73 -0.52
CA ALA A 12 11.45 -24.52 0.31
C ALA A 12 12.30 -23.40 -0.28
N LEU A 13 13.45 -23.72 -0.90
CA LEU A 13 14.26 -22.75 -1.65
C LEU A 13 13.56 -22.29 -2.95
N ALA A 14 12.89 -23.19 -3.66
CA ALA A 14 12.11 -22.86 -4.87
C ALA A 14 10.84 -22.06 -4.54
N ALA A 15 10.24 -22.27 -3.37
CA ALA A 15 9.17 -21.43 -2.83
C ALA A 15 9.68 -20.07 -2.33
N GLN A 16 10.97 -19.96 -1.95
CA GLN A 16 11.63 -18.68 -1.68
C GLN A 16 12.05 -17.93 -2.95
N LEU A 17 12.28 -18.64 -4.06
CA LEU A 17 12.72 -18.08 -5.36
C LEU A 17 11.58 -17.80 -6.34
N SER A 18 10.38 -18.36 -6.12
CA SER A 18 9.19 -17.97 -6.86
C SER A 18 8.49 -16.86 -6.11
N ASN A 19 8.27 -15.75 -6.81
CA ASN A 19 7.29 -14.72 -6.47
C ASN A 19 5.88 -15.33 -6.51
N ALA A 20 5.60 -16.30 -5.63
CA ALA A 20 4.35 -17.01 -5.60
C ALA A 20 3.28 -16.07 -5.07
N GLN A 21 2.46 -15.54 -5.98
CA GLN A 21 1.16 -15.01 -5.63
C GLN A 21 0.44 -16.08 -4.81
N CYS A 22 -0.01 -15.72 -3.61
CA CYS A 22 -0.80 -16.57 -2.76
C CYS A 22 -2.15 -16.85 -3.45
N ILE A 23 -2.71 -18.03 -3.22
CA ILE A 23 -4.03 -18.40 -3.73
C ILE A 23 -5.10 -17.52 -3.06
N ASN A 24 -6.12 -17.08 -3.81
CA ASN A 24 -7.22 -16.29 -3.27
C ASN A 24 -8.29 -17.18 -2.61
N ASN A 25 -8.02 -17.70 -1.41
CA ASN A 25 -8.97 -18.57 -0.72
C ASN A 25 -10.22 -17.84 -0.23
N VAL A 26 -10.14 -16.52 0.03
CA VAL A 26 -11.31 -15.75 0.49
C VAL A 26 -12.38 -15.58 -0.59
N ALA A 27 -12.02 -15.69 -1.88
CA ALA A 27 -12.97 -15.64 -2.99
C ALA A 27 -14.08 -16.69 -2.87
N ALA A 28 -13.73 -17.92 -2.47
CA ALA A 28 -14.69 -19.01 -2.33
C ALA A 28 -15.78 -18.73 -1.29
N TYR A 29 -15.48 -17.93 -0.27
CA TYR A 29 -16.41 -17.59 0.81
C TYR A 29 -17.12 -16.25 0.58
N ASN A 30 -16.71 -15.50 -0.44
CA ASN A 30 -17.16 -14.12 -0.69
C ASN A 30 -17.51 -13.92 -2.18
N PRO A 31 -18.42 -14.72 -2.76
CA PRO A 31 -18.64 -14.74 -4.21
C PRO A 31 -19.24 -13.43 -4.77
N ASN A 32 -19.92 -12.65 -3.91
CA ASN A 32 -20.66 -11.45 -4.31
C ASN A 32 -19.93 -10.13 -3.97
N ILE A 33 -18.72 -10.20 -3.42
CA ILE A 33 -17.93 -9.02 -3.08
C ILE A 33 -16.52 -9.14 -3.66
N ARG A 34 -15.86 -8.00 -3.82
CA ARG A 34 -14.51 -7.96 -4.37
C ARG A 34 -13.56 -8.75 -3.46
N THR A 35 -12.78 -9.65 -4.05
CA THR A 35 -11.63 -10.26 -3.40
C THR A 35 -10.39 -10.20 -4.28
N MET A 36 -9.22 -10.23 -3.66
CA MET A 36 -7.95 -10.07 -4.34
C MET A 36 -6.84 -10.77 -3.55
N THR A 37 -5.81 -11.25 -4.24
CA THR A 37 -4.54 -11.55 -3.58
C THR A 37 -3.56 -10.42 -3.82
N ALA A 38 -2.76 -10.09 -2.82
CA ALA A 38 -1.85 -8.96 -2.85
C ALA A 38 -0.50 -9.38 -2.27
N ASN A 39 0.51 -9.53 -3.13
CA ASN A 39 1.88 -9.59 -2.66
C ASN A 39 2.36 -8.16 -2.49
N GLN A 40 2.41 -7.70 -1.24
CA GLN A 40 2.51 -6.28 -0.92
C GLN A 40 3.48 -6.06 0.22
N THR A 41 4.21 -4.96 0.13
CA THR A 41 5.01 -4.43 1.24
C THR A 41 4.47 -3.06 1.62
N TRP A 42 4.26 -2.86 2.92
CA TRP A 42 3.85 -1.59 3.52
C TRP A 42 4.98 -1.06 4.37
N PHE A 43 5.30 0.23 4.23
CA PHE A 43 6.23 0.96 5.09
C PHE A 43 5.49 2.06 5.83
N VAL A 44 5.88 2.30 7.07
CA VAL A 44 5.37 3.40 7.88
C VAL A 44 6.45 4.47 7.90
N VAL A 45 6.21 5.54 7.16
CA VAL A 45 7.09 6.71 7.06
C VAL A 45 6.63 7.74 8.10
N PRO A 46 7.41 8.02 9.16
CA PRO A 46 7.10 9.11 10.08
C PRO A 46 7.40 10.44 9.40
N ALA A 47 6.39 11.31 9.29
CA ALA A 47 6.55 12.64 8.71
C ALA A 47 5.94 13.71 9.64
N PRO A 48 6.42 14.97 9.63
CA PRO A 48 5.90 16.04 10.47
C PRO A 48 4.38 16.22 10.35
N ASN A 49 3.68 16.37 11.48
CA ASN A 49 2.21 16.49 11.52
C ASN A 49 1.66 17.57 10.56
N GLU A 50 2.31 18.73 10.49
CA GLU A 50 1.89 19.84 9.64
C GLU A 50 1.98 19.49 8.14
N ALA A 51 3.07 18.85 7.73
CA ALA A 51 3.25 18.40 6.35
C ALA A 51 2.23 17.31 5.97
N VAL A 52 1.96 16.39 6.89
CA VAL A 52 0.97 15.32 6.68
C VAL A 52 -0.45 15.89 6.59
N GLN A 53 -0.84 16.82 7.48
CA GLN A 53 -2.14 17.49 7.41
C GLN A 53 -2.27 18.27 6.09
N THR A 54 -1.21 18.96 5.66
CA THR A 54 -1.19 19.66 4.38
C THR A 54 -1.38 18.71 3.20
N ALA A 55 -0.71 17.55 3.21
CA ALA A 55 -0.87 16.53 2.16
C ALA A 55 -2.31 15.99 2.12
N VAL A 56 -2.92 15.75 3.28
CA VAL A 56 -4.31 15.31 3.42
C VAL A 56 -5.27 16.35 2.87
N ASP A 57 -5.12 17.62 3.26
CA ASP A 57 -5.97 18.73 2.81
C ASP A 57 -5.85 18.94 1.30
N GLN A 58 -4.65 18.83 0.74
CA GLN A 58 -4.43 18.93 -0.71
C GLN A 58 -5.04 17.77 -1.49
N SER A 59 -4.99 16.55 -0.96
CA SER A 59 -5.54 15.35 -1.61
C SER A 59 -7.06 15.21 -1.42
N ASN A 60 -7.60 15.81 -0.36
CA ASN A 60 -9.01 15.71 0.03
C ASN A 60 -9.62 17.08 0.38
N PRO A 61 -9.60 18.07 -0.54
CA PRO A 61 -9.86 19.48 -0.24
C PRO A 61 -11.26 19.78 0.31
N THR A 62 -12.23 18.89 0.06
CA THR A 62 -13.63 19.05 0.50
C THR A 62 -14.03 18.11 1.62
N ALA A 63 -13.14 17.20 2.05
CA ALA A 63 -13.49 16.16 3.02
C ALA A 63 -13.38 16.63 4.48
N GLY A 64 -12.70 17.75 4.73
CA GLY A 64 -12.55 18.32 6.08
C GLY A 64 -11.87 17.38 7.07
N LEU A 65 -10.91 16.58 6.60
CA LEU A 65 -10.23 15.58 7.41
C LEU A 65 -9.22 16.21 8.36
N LYS A 66 -9.10 15.64 9.56
CA LYS A 66 -8.14 16.10 10.57
C LYS A 66 -7.33 14.94 11.12
N LEU A 67 -6.02 15.14 11.28
CA LEU A 67 -5.18 14.15 11.96
C LEU A 67 -5.68 13.93 13.38
N LEU A 68 -5.83 12.67 13.76
CA LEU A 68 -6.00 12.26 15.15
C LEU A 68 -4.63 12.04 15.77
N GLN A 69 -4.56 12.08 17.10
CA GLN A 69 -3.35 11.70 17.80
C GLN A 69 -3.04 10.23 17.52
N VAL A 70 -1.79 9.93 17.14
CA VAL A 70 -1.32 8.54 17.02
C VAL A 70 -1.43 7.87 18.39
N PRO A 71 -2.08 6.69 18.51
CA PRO A 71 -2.30 6.06 19.80
C PRO A 71 -1.00 5.82 20.57
N ASN A 72 -1.00 6.19 21.85
CA ASN A 72 0.06 5.77 22.78
C ASN A 72 -0.24 4.36 23.32
N ASP A 73 -0.31 3.38 22.42
CA ASP A 73 -0.61 1.99 22.73
C ASP A 73 0.64 1.13 22.48
N GLN A 74 1.25 0.63 23.56
CA GLN A 74 2.44 -0.22 23.50
C GLN A 74 2.22 -1.55 22.77
N SER A 75 0.96 -2.01 22.63
CA SER A 75 0.65 -3.20 21.82
C SER A 75 0.77 -2.94 20.31
N LEU A 76 0.74 -1.68 19.88
CA LEU A 76 0.91 -1.26 18.49
C LEU A 76 2.30 -0.66 18.26
N PHE A 77 2.69 0.25 19.16
CA PHE A 77 3.94 1.02 19.15
C PHE A 77 4.67 0.84 20.48
N PRO A 78 5.44 -0.25 20.68
CA PRO A 78 6.06 -0.60 21.95
C PRO A 78 6.96 0.51 22.54
N GLN A 79 7.58 1.30 21.65
CA GLN A 79 8.46 2.42 22.00
C GLN A 79 7.78 3.79 21.80
N GLY A 80 6.46 3.80 21.57
CA GLY A 80 5.72 4.97 21.11
C GLY A 80 5.95 5.29 19.63
N PHE A 81 5.14 6.19 19.10
CA PHE A 81 5.38 6.79 17.77
C PHE A 81 6.22 8.07 17.94
N PRO A 82 7.12 8.42 17.01
CA PRO A 82 7.95 9.63 17.12
C PRO A 82 7.13 10.89 17.39
N ALA A 83 7.55 11.68 18.39
CA ALA A 83 6.83 12.89 18.80
C ALA A 83 6.78 13.93 17.68
N GLY A 84 5.62 14.59 17.51
CA GLY A 84 5.42 15.59 16.46
C GLY A 84 5.32 15.03 15.04
N MET A 85 5.36 13.70 14.89
CA MET A 85 5.23 13.02 13.60
C MET A 85 3.94 12.22 13.51
N HIS A 86 3.49 12.01 12.28
CA HIS A 86 2.34 11.21 11.93
C HIS A 86 2.76 10.09 10.96
N PRO A 87 2.17 8.89 11.04
CA PRO A 87 2.45 7.83 10.08
C PRO A 87 1.89 8.15 8.70
N VAL A 88 2.72 8.01 7.68
CA VAL A 88 2.31 7.86 6.28
C VAL A 88 2.56 6.41 5.90
N LEU A 89 1.49 5.67 5.61
CA LEU A 89 1.54 4.28 5.19
C LEU A 89 1.69 4.22 3.67
N VAL A 90 2.84 3.72 3.23
CA VAL A 90 3.24 3.72 1.83
C VAL A 90 3.45 2.28 1.39
N SER A 91 2.92 1.89 0.23
CA SER A 91 2.97 0.49 -0.17
C SER A 91 3.22 0.28 -1.65
N ASN A 92 3.85 -0.83 -1.98
CA ASN A 92 4.03 -1.33 -3.35
C ASN A 92 3.56 -2.79 -3.40
N ALA A 93 2.81 -3.14 -4.44
CA ALA A 93 2.19 -4.45 -4.55
C ALA A 93 2.08 -4.95 -5.98
N ARG A 94 2.05 -6.28 -6.10
CA ARG A 94 1.48 -7.00 -7.22
C ARG A 94 0.17 -7.67 -6.77
N ASN A 95 -0.91 -7.34 -7.45
CA ASN A 95 -2.25 -7.77 -7.11
C ASN A 95 -2.85 -8.65 -8.20
N ASP A 96 -3.69 -9.59 -7.79
CA ASP A 96 -4.53 -10.40 -8.68
C ASP A 96 -5.97 -10.34 -8.15
N ASP A 97 -6.80 -9.52 -8.82
CA ASP A 97 -8.19 -9.21 -8.45
C ASP A 97 -9.15 -10.00 -9.34
N ILE A 98 -10.11 -10.70 -8.73
CA ILE A 98 -11.02 -11.59 -9.45
C ILE A 98 -11.84 -10.88 -10.54
N ARG A 99 -12.04 -9.56 -10.41
CA ARG A 99 -12.84 -8.77 -11.37
C ARG A 99 -12.05 -8.31 -12.60
N MET A 100 -10.73 -8.53 -12.64
CA MET A 100 -9.91 -8.17 -13.79
C MET A 100 -10.36 -8.91 -15.06
N SER A 101 -10.68 -10.20 -14.93
CA SER A 101 -11.17 -11.03 -16.03
C SER A 101 -12.49 -10.50 -16.63
N ALA A 102 -13.40 -10.01 -15.78
CA ALA A 102 -14.67 -9.41 -16.23
C ALA A 102 -14.49 -8.12 -17.03
N LEU A 103 -13.31 -7.48 -16.94
CA LEU A 103 -12.95 -6.26 -17.66
C LEU A 103 -11.96 -6.52 -18.80
N GLN A 104 -11.71 -7.79 -19.13
CA GLN A 104 -10.73 -8.21 -20.13
C GLN A 104 -9.32 -7.67 -19.83
N ILE A 105 -8.98 -7.48 -18.55
CA ILE A 105 -7.63 -7.12 -18.13
C ILE A 105 -6.90 -8.42 -17.83
N ASP A 106 -6.00 -8.80 -18.75
CA ASP A 106 -5.16 -9.98 -18.59
C ASP A 106 -3.94 -9.67 -17.70
N GLY A 107 -3.64 -10.60 -16.79
CA GLY A 107 -2.50 -10.52 -15.88
C GLY A 107 -2.81 -9.85 -14.55
N GLY A 108 -1.78 -9.59 -13.75
CA GLY A 108 -1.89 -8.86 -12.48
C GLY A 108 -1.90 -7.33 -12.64
N LEU A 109 -2.14 -6.63 -11.53
CA LEU A 109 -1.99 -5.18 -11.43
C LEU A 109 -0.85 -4.83 -10.48
N MET A 110 0.01 -3.93 -10.93
CA MET A 110 0.93 -3.24 -10.05
C MET A 110 0.20 -2.10 -9.38
N THR A 111 0.34 -1.97 -8.06
CA THR A 111 -0.24 -0.86 -7.31
C THR A 111 0.74 -0.23 -6.35
N CYS A 112 0.68 1.09 -6.21
CA CYS A 112 1.35 1.80 -5.13
C CYS A 112 0.32 2.69 -4.44
N ASN A 113 0.14 2.49 -3.14
CA ASN A 113 -0.86 3.24 -2.38
C ASN A 113 -0.19 4.04 -1.27
N ILE A 114 -0.68 5.27 -1.08
CA ILE A 114 -0.20 6.19 -0.07
C ILE A 114 -1.41 6.61 0.78
N TYR A 115 -1.37 6.19 2.04
CA TYR A 115 -2.44 6.38 3.00
C TYR A 115 -1.94 7.10 4.25
N VAL A 116 -2.80 7.92 4.83
CA VAL A 116 -2.55 8.54 6.14
C VAL A 116 -3.55 7.94 7.13
N PRO A 117 -3.15 6.94 7.95
CA PRO A 117 -4.01 6.39 9.00
C PRO A 117 -4.19 7.41 10.13
N TYR A 118 -5.11 7.13 11.06
CA TYR A 118 -5.45 8.00 12.19
C TYR A 118 -5.88 9.40 11.73
N VAL A 119 -6.80 9.48 10.78
CA VAL A 119 -7.54 10.70 10.47
C VAL A 119 -8.97 10.59 10.99
N SER A 120 -9.61 11.73 11.17
CA SER A 120 -11.01 11.87 11.52
C SER A 120 -11.77 12.62 10.45
N LYS A 121 -13.08 12.38 10.41
CA LYS A 121 -14.04 13.11 9.58
C LYS A 121 -15.11 13.73 10.47
N GLY A 122 -15.42 15.01 10.26
CA GLY A 122 -16.52 15.68 10.94
C GLY A 122 -16.38 15.79 12.47
N GLY A 123 -15.16 15.86 12.99
CA GLY A 123 -14.89 15.98 14.44
C GLY A 123 -15.01 14.68 15.24
N SER A 124 -15.29 13.55 14.58
CA SER A 124 -15.28 12.22 15.23
C SER A 124 -13.88 11.87 15.76
N GLN A 125 -13.82 11.02 16.79
CA GLN A 125 -12.56 10.42 17.27
C GLN A 125 -12.30 9.02 16.68
N THR A 126 -13.18 8.57 15.79
CA THR A 126 -13.05 7.28 15.12
C THR A 126 -11.88 7.31 14.14
N PRO A 127 -10.88 6.42 14.29
CA PRO A 127 -9.71 6.41 13.43
C PRO A 127 -10.06 5.85 12.04
N LEU A 128 -9.80 6.67 11.03
CA LEU A 128 -9.96 6.38 9.61
C LEU A 128 -8.63 6.61 8.88
N SER A 129 -8.58 6.25 7.61
CA SER A 129 -7.44 6.46 6.74
C SER A 129 -7.80 7.40 5.59
N ALA A 130 -6.95 8.40 5.32
CA ALA A 130 -7.10 9.27 4.15
C ALA A 130 -6.28 8.72 2.99
N ALA A 131 -6.89 8.63 1.81
CA ALA A 131 -6.16 8.41 0.57
C ALA A 131 -5.42 9.69 0.17
N LEU A 132 -4.12 9.56 -0.09
CA LEU A 132 -3.35 10.51 -0.89
C LEU A 132 -3.38 9.98 -2.35
N PRO A 133 -2.38 10.21 -3.21
CA PRO A 133 -2.31 9.56 -4.51
C PRO A 133 -2.10 8.05 -4.43
N ASN A 134 -2.90 7.33 -5.21
CA ASN A 134 -2.70 5.91 -5.47
C ASN A 134 -2.40 5.70 -6.96
N TYR A 135 -1.53 4.74 -7.27
CA TYR A 135 -1.02 4.46 -8.61
C TYR A 135 -1.32 3.04 -9.02
N ILE A 136 -1.62 2.86 -10.31
CA ILE A 136 -1.94 1.56 -10.89
C ILE A 136 -1.35 1.39 -12.29
N ALA A 137 -0.90 0.18 -12.59
CA ALA A 137 -0.46 -0.25 -13.91
C ALA A 137 -0.75 -1.74 -14.12
N GLY A 138 -0.72 -2.20 -15.38
CA GLY A 138 -0.60 -3.63 -15.67
C GLY A 138 0.85 -4.10 -15.58
N GLU A 139 1.04 -5.42 -15.59
CA GLU A 139 2.37 -6.04 -15.53
C GLU A 139 3.30 -5.69 -16.71
N ASN A 140 2.73 -5.27 -17.83
CA ASN A 140 3.47 -4.89 -19.04
C ASN A 140 3.69 -3.37 -19.15
N GLY A 141 3.21 -2.59 -18.18
CA GLY A 141 3.32 -1.13 -18.16
C GLY A 141 1.99 -0.40 -17.92
N PRO A 142 2.02 0.95 -17.94
CA PRO A 142 0.86 1.79 -17.63
C PRO A 142 -0.29 1.61 -18.62
N LEU A 143 0.00 1.33 -19.89
CA LEU A 143 -0.98 1.18 -20.95
C LEU A 143 -0.93 -0.21 -21.59
N PRO A 144 -2.08 -0.75 -22.05
CA PRO A 144 -3.45 -0.26 -21.83
C PRO A 144 -4.02 -0.67 -20.46
N ASN A 145 -3.44 -1.69 -19.82
CA ASN A 145 -4.03 -2.39 -18.67
C ASN A 145 -4.11 -1.55 -17.38
N GLY A 146 -3.35 -0.45 -17.26
CA GLY A 146 -3.51 0.50 -16.15
C GLY A 146 -4.61 1.55 -16.40
N LEU A 147 -4.93 1.86 -17.66
CA LEU A 147 -5.87 2.92 -18.02
C LEU A 147 -7.31 2.56 -17.67
N VAL A 148 -7.73 1.33 -17.99
CA VAL A 148 -9.10 0.88 -17.71
C VAL A 148 -9.40 0.93 -16.20
N PRO A 149 -8.57 0.37 -15.30
CA PRO A 149 -8.74 0.51 -13.86
C PRO A 149 -8.74 1.95 -13.35
N ALA A 150 -7.86 2.81 -13.88
CA ALA A 150 -7.75 4.20 -13.45
C ALA A 150 -9.03 4.99 -13.79
N VAL A 151 -9.54 4.84 -15.01
CA VAL A 151 -10.78 5.51 -15.47
C VAL A 151 -12.02 4.92 -14.80
N ALA A 152 -12.09 3.61 -14.67
CA ALA A 152 -13.23 2.93 -14.05
C ALA A 152 -13.14 2.89 -12.51
N SER A 153 -12.27 3.70 -11.90
CA SER A 153 -11.99 3.62 -10.46
C SER A 153 -13.19 3.89 -9.57
N SER A 154 -14.13 4.72 -10.02
CA SER A 154 -15.43 4.93 -9.39
C SER A 154 -16.27 3.66 -9.27
N LEU A 155 -16.26 2.82 -10.30
CA LEU A 155 -17.01 1.56 -10.35
C LEU A 155 -16.23 0.41 -9.69
N LEU A 156 -14.91 0.36 -9.89
CA LEU A 156 -14.09 -0.79 -9.55
C LEU A 156 -13.47 -0.71 -8.16
N PHE A 157 -13.07 0.47 -7.73
CA PHE A 157 -12.42 0.70 -6.45
C PHE A 157 -13.26 1.61 -5.56
N ALA A 158 -14.58 1.54 -5.76
CA ALA A 158 -15.59 2.21 -4.96
C ALA A 158 -15.41 3.74 -4.86
N GLY A 159 -14.75 4.36 -5.85
CA GLY A 159 -14.47 5.80 -5.85
C GLY A 159 -13.08 6.18 -5.34
N ASN A 160 -12.23 5.23 -4.97
CA ASN A 160 -10.86 5.53 -4.58
C ASN A 160 -10.06 6.01 -5.82
N PRO A 161 -9.56 7.27 -5.83
CA PRO A 161 -8.88 7.81 -7.00
C PRO A 161 -7.60 7.04 -7.32
N LEU A 162 -7.46 6.62 -8.58
CA LEU A 162 -6.28 5.93 -9.09
C LEU A 162 -5.67 6.71 -10.25
N ARG A 163 -4.35 6.86 -10.23
CA ARG A 163 -3.55 7.46 -11.30
C ARG A 163 -2.77 6.39 -12.03
N LEU A 164 -2.45 6.64 -13.29
CA LEU A 164 -1.52 5.79 -14.03
C LEU A 164 -0.15 5.83 -13.37
N GLY A 165 0.42 4.65 -13.13
CA GLY A 165 1.76 4.49 -12.58
C GLY A 165 2.73 3.82 -13.53
N GLN A 166 4.01 4.07 -13.34
CA GLN A 166 5.11 3.27 -13.90
C GLN A 166 5.83 2.60 -12.73
N PHE A 167 6.09 1.30 -12.84
CA PHE A 167 6.64 0.50 -11.76
C PHE A 167 7.98 -0.12 -12.15
N ILE A 168 8.86 -0.24 -11.17
CA ILE A 168 10.10 -0.99 -11.24
C ILE A 168 10.14 -1.90 -10.00
N PRO A 169 10.26 -3.22 -10.14
CA PRO A 169 10.11 -3.97 -11.40
C PRO A 169 8.66 -3.95 -11.92
N LYS A 170 8.44 -4.27 -13.20
CA LYS A 170 7.13 -4.13 -13.87
C LYS A 170 6.09 -5.21 -13.52
N SER A 171 6.54 -6.38 -13.09
CA SER A 171 5.67 -7.56 -12.90
C SER A 171 5.97 -8.29 -11.58
N GLN A 172 6.61 -7.61 -10.65
CA GLN A 172 6.98 -8.13 -9.33
C GLN A 172 6.80 -7.03 -8.28
N PRO A 173 6.48 -7.36 -7.03
CA PRO A 173 6.32 -6.35 -5.97
C PRO A 173 7.64 -5.66 -5.60
N TYR A 174 8.77 -6.33 -5.83
CA TYR A 174 10.13 -5.84 -5.64
C TYR A 174 11.12 -6.76 -6.37
N GLN A 175 12.37 -6.31 -6.52
CA GLN A 175 13.50 -7.09 -7.03
C GLN A 175 14.59 -7.21 -5.95
N SER A 176 15.45 -8.22 -6.03
CA SER A 176 16.58 -8.41 -5.11
C SER A 176 17.90 -8.25 -5.83
N ASP A 177 18.87 -7.59 -5.19
CA ASP A 177 20.27 -7.66 -5.60
C ASP A 177 20.97 -8.92 -5.03
N ALA A 178 22.23 -9.13 -5.43
CA ALA A 178 23.05 -10.26 -4.96
C ALA A 178 23.42 -10.16 -3.45
N GLY A 179 23.30 -8.98 -2.85
CA GLY A 179 23.53 -8.72 -1.42
C GLY A 179 22.27 -8.86 -0.56
N GLY A 180 21.17 -9.35 -1.13
CA GLY A 180 19.88 -9.54 -0.46
C GLY A 180 19.14 -8.23 -0.15
N THR A 181 19.54 -7.12 -0.77
CA THR A 181 18.80 -5.85 -0.71
C THR A 181 17.64 -5.91 -1.69
N LEU A 182 16.47 -5.53 -1.20
CA LEU A 182 15.25 -5.48 -1.99
C LEU A 182 14.98 -4.04 -2.42
N SER A 183 14.50 -3.86 -3.65
CA SER A 183 14.10 -2.55 -4.16
C SER A 183 12.81 -2.61 -4.98
N ALA A 184 12.08 -1.50 -4.94
CA ALA A 184 10.90 -1.27 -5.76
C ALA A 184 10.77 0.23 -5.97
N ALA A 185 10.10 0.65 -7.03
CA ALA A 185 9.78 2.05 -7.27
C ALA A 185 8.45 2.18 -8.01
N ALA A 186 7.79 3.31 -7.78
CA ALA A 186 6.59 3.74 -8.48
C ALA A 186 6.72 5.22 -8.86
N SER A 187 6.29 5.55 -10.07
CA SER A 187 6.27 6.92 -10.60
C SER A 187 4.88 7.25 -11.15
N TRP A 188 4.50 8.52 -11.09
CA TRP A 188 3.26 9.00 -11.69
C TRP A 188 3.42 9.13 -13.20
N THR A 189 2.64 8.39 -13.99
CA THR A 189 2.63 8.56 -15.45
C THR A 189 1.69 9.68 -15.85
N ILE A 190 2.24 10.85 -16.22
CA ILE A 190 1.46 11.99 -16.72
C ILE A 190 1.30 11.90 -18.23
N VAL A 191 2.42 11.75 -18.95
CA VAL A 191 2.44 11.59 -20.41
C VAL A 191 3.13 10.26 -20.72
N PRO A 192 2.38 9.16 -20.91
CA PRO A 192 2.96 7.91 -21.35
C PRO A 192 3.45 8.09 -22.79
N ASN A 193 4.73 7.80 -23.04
CA ASN A 193 5.29 7.80 -24.39
C ASN A 193 5.99 6.46 -24.67
N PRO A 194 5.28 5.50 -25.30
CA PRO A 194 5.84 4.19 -25.61
C PRO A 194 6.63 4.13 -26.93
N VAL A 195 6.72 5.21 -27.73
CA VAL A 195 7.19 5.11 -29.13
C VAL A 195 8.34 6.07 -29.49
N SER A 196 8.38 7.34 -29.03
CA SER A 196 9.26 8.32 -29.70
C SER A 196 9.76 9.56 -28.92
N GLY A 197 9.69 9.61 -27.58
CA GLY A 197 10.24 10.73 -26.81
C GLY A 197 10.23 10.55 -25.29
N PRO A 198 10.81 11.48 -24.51
CA PRO A 198 10.80 11.38 -23.05
C PRO A 198 9.37 11.55 -22.52
N GLY A 199 8.86 10.55 -21.82
CA GLY A 199 7.61 10.70 -21.05
C GLY A 199 7.85 11.49 -19.76
N VAL A 200 6.77 11.89 -19.10
CA VAL A 200 6.83 12.62 -17.82
C VAL A 200 6.44 11.67 -16.70
N TYR A 201 7.43 11.27 -15.91
CA TYR A 201 7.31 10.28 -14.84
C TYR A 201 7.87 10.82 -13.51
N PRO A 202 7.18 11.75 -12.82
CA PRO A 202 7.61 12.19 -11.49
C PRO A 202 7.65 10.99 -10.55
N GLU A 203 8.73 10.86 -9.80
CA GLU A 203 8.84 9.84 -8.76
C GLU A 203 7.70 10.00 -7.76
N ALA A 204 7.01 8.90 -7.45
CA ALA A 204 6.06 8.86 -6.36
C ALA A 204 6.74 8.26 -5.14
N VAL A 205 7.25 7.04 -5.25
CA VAL A 205 7.92 6.34 -4.16
C VAL A 205 9.06 5.48 -4.69
N ASP A 206 10.20 5.50 -4.02
CA ASP A 206 11.29 4.54 -4.20
C ASP A 206 11.61 3.85 -2.86
N TYR A 207 11.97 2.57 -2.91
CA TYR A 207 12.16 1.71 -1.75
C TYR A 207 13.50 0.99 -1.84
N LEU A 208 14.25 0.97 -0.74
CA LEU A 208 15.46 0.15 -0.61
C LEU A 208 15.50 -0.46 0.79
N PHE A 209 15.39 -1.78 0.92
CA PHE A 209 15.13 -2.41 2.21
C PHE A 209 15.64 -3.85 2.34
N LYS A 210 15.64 -4.36 3.57
CA LYS A 210 15.94 -5.76 3.89
C LYS A 210 14.91 -6.33 4.87
N THR A 211 14.91 -7.64 5.03
CA THR A 211 14.19 -8.30 6.13
C THR A 211 14.86 -7.92 7.46
N THR A 212 14.05 -7.67 8.49
CA THR A 212 14.52 -7.43 9.86
C THR A 212 13.83 -8.38 10.84
N SER A 213 14.51 -8.70 11.94
CA SER A 213 13.92 -9.41 13.09
C SER A 213 13.59 -8.47 14.26
N SER A 214 13.95 -7.18 14.15
CA SER A 214 13.83 -6.19 15.22
C SER A 214 13.06 -4.94 14.75
N PRO A 215 11.77 -5.07 14.40
CA PRO A 215 10.96 -3.92 13.99
C PRO A 215 10.62 -3.00 15.16
N ARG A 216 10.47 -1.69 14.92
CA ARG A 216 9.98 -0.71 15.91
C ARG A 216 8.49 -0.87 16.22
N TYR A 217 7.70 -1.37 15.27
CA TYR A 217 6.25 -1.53 15.38
C TYR A 217 5.84 -3.00 15.37
N THR A 218 4.79 -3.35 16.10
CA THR A 218 4.32 -4.74 16.14
C THR A 218 3.57 -5.12 14.86
N ALA A 219 3.43 -6.43 14.61
CA ALA A 219 2.57 -6.92 13.53
C ALA A 219 1.12 -6.40 13.68
N LYS A 220 0.61 -6.36 14.92
CA LYS A 220 -0.71 -5.78 15.24
C LYS A 220 -0.77 -4.29 14.88
N GLY A 221 0.29 -3.53 15.14
CA GLY A 221 0.42 -2.13 14.73
C GLY A 221 0.27 -1.94 13.22
N PHE A 222 1.05 -2.70 12.42
CA PHE A 222 0.93 -2.68 10.96
C PHE A 222 -0.47 -3.10 10.49
N LYS A 223 -0.98 -4.23 10.96
CA LYS A 223 -2.31 -4.75 10.59
C LYS A 223 -3.42 -3.76 10.91
N THR A 224 -3.32 -3.04 12.03
CA THR A 224 -4.27 -1.99 12.43
C THR A 224 -4.26 -0.82 11.46
N MET A 225 -3.08 -0.33 11.07
CA MET A 225 -2.97 0.77 10.09
C MET A 225 -3.42 0.33 8.68
N ILE A 226 -3.06 -0.89 8.26
CA ILE A 226 -3.40 -1.43 6.94
C ILE A 226 -4.92 -1.64 6.79
N ASN A 227 -5.58 -2.13 7.83
CA ASN A 227 -7.02 -2.47 7.81
C ASN A 227 -7.94 -1.31 8.21
N MET A 228 -7.39 -0.11 8.42
CA MET A 228 -8.17 1.06 8.78
C MET A 228 -9.09 1.49 7.62
N PRO A 229 -10.39 1.76 7.83
CA PRO A 229 -11.28 2.15 6.74
C PRO A 229 -10.83 3.43 6.06
N ILE A 230 -10.89 3.45 4.74
CA ILE A 230 -10.43 4.56 3.92
C ILE A 230 -11.61 5.49 3.62
N VAL A 231 -11.44 6.79 3.86
CA VAL A 231 -12.42 7.81 3.47
C VAL A 231 -12.39 7.98 1.95
N LEU A 232 -13.55 7.89 1.32
CA LEU A 232 -13.74 8.06 -0.12
C LEU A 232 -14.18 9.49 -0.45
N PRO A 233 -13.97 9.96 -1.69
CA PRO A 233 -14.47 11.26 -2.16
C PRO A 233 -15.98 11.44 -2.02
N SER A 234 -16.75 10.34 -2.00
CA SER A 234 -18.21 10.37 -1.74
C SER A 234 -18.56 10.74 -0.29
N GLY A 235 -17.58 10.82 0.60
CA GLY A 235 -17.77 10.99 2.04
C GLY A 235 -18.13 9.70 2.77
N MET A 236 -18.34 8.57 2.07
CA MET A 236 -18.44 7.25 2.69
C MET A 236 -17.05 6.68 2.98
N CYS A 237 -16.99 5.54 3.68
CA CYS A 237 -15.75 4.82 3.90
C CYS A 237 -15.78 3.43 3.28
N GLN A 238 -14.64 3.00 2.75
CA GLN A 238 -14.42 1.66 2.24
C GLN A 238 -13.53 0.87 3.20
N ARG A 239 -13.91 -0.38 3.47
CA ARG A 239 -12.99 -1.35 4.08
C ARG A 239 -12.34 -2.20 2.99
N ASN A 240 -11.02 -2.25 3.02
CA ASN A 240 -10.23 -3.23 2.29
C ASN A 240 -9.55 -4.12 3.34
N THR A 241 -10.21 -5.22 3.70
CA THR A 241 -9.76 -6.09 4.79
C THR A 241 -8.70 -7.06 4.27
N TYR A 242 -7.45 -6.86 4.70
CA TYR A 242 -6.31 -7.72 4.45
C TYR A 242 -6.14 -8.75 5.57
N TYR A 243 -6.17 -10.03 5.19
CA TYR A 243 -5.90 -11.17 6.05
C TYR A 243 -4.47 -11.67 5.85
N PHE A 244 -3.80 -11.92 6.97
CA PHE A 244 -2.38 -12.32 7.04
C PHE A 244 -2.17 -13.68 7.73
N ASN A 245 -3.27 -14.41 7.95
CA ASN A 245 -3.32 -15.60 8.81
C ASN A 245 -3.37 -16.92 8.03
N ASN A 246 -3.44 -16.88 6.71
CA ASN A 246 -3.30 -18.08 5.88
C ASN A 246 -1.84 -18.55 5.88
N ALA A 247 -1.63 -19.87 5.75
CA ALA A 247 -0.29 -20.46 5.73
C ALA A 247 0.62 -19.90 4.62
N THR A 248 0.04 -19.31 3.57
CA THR A 248 0.75 -18.72 2.44
C THR A 248 0.97 -17.21 2.55
N ALA A 249 0.52 -16.54 3.62
CA ALA A 249 0.78 -15.11 3.79
C ALA A 249 2.25 -14.78 4.01
N LEU A 250 2.99 -15.69 4.66
CA LEU A 250 4.42 -15.55 4.96
C LEU A 250 4.79 -14.12 5.41
N PRO A 251 4.13 -13.58 6.46
CA PRO A 251 4.39 -12.23 6.90
C PRO A 251 5.83 -12.06 7.40
N VAL A 252 6.47 -10.97 7.00
CA VAL A 252 7.85 -10.65 7.34
C VAL A 252 8.01 -9.17 7.65
N PHE A 253 8.83 -8.85 8.65
CA PHE A 253 9.19 -7.47 8.93
C PHE A 253 10.30 -7.01 8.00
N ARG A 254 10.23 -5.73 7.62
CA ARG A 254 11.19 -5.05 6.75
C ARG A 254 11.73 -3.82 7.46
N ASN A 255 12.93 -3.41 7.09
CA ASN A 255 13.51 -2.13 7.51
C ASN A 255 14.38 -1.59 6.37
N GLY A 256 14.36 -0.28 6.17
CA GLY A 256 15.18 0.34 5.14
C GLY A 256 14.87 1.81 4.93
N GLN A 257 14.92 2.21 3.67
CA GLN A 257 14.72 3.57 3.20
C GLN A 257 13.49 3.63 2.30
N VAL A 258 12.73 4.71 2.44
CA VAL A 258 11.67 5.11 1.51
C VAL A 258 11.94 6.53 1.06
N THR A 259 11.98 6.74 -0.24
CA THR A 259 12.02 8.08 -0.85
C THR A 259 10.62 8.44 -1.29
N LEU A 260 10.11 9.59 -0.84
CA LEU A 260 8.85 10.17 -1.29
C LEU A 260 9.16 11.31 -2.27
N GLY A 261 8.87 11.09 -3.55
CA GLY A 261 9.06 12.09 -4.59
C GLY A 261 7.89 13.07 -4.73
N PRO A 262 7.91 13.97 -5.73
CA PRO A 262 6.81 14.90 -6.01
C PRO A 262 5.44 14.24 -6.15
N GLY A 263 5.41 13.04 -6.75
CA GLY A 263 4.20 12.24 -6.92
C GLY A 263 3.59 11.79 -5.59
N ALA A 264 4.35 11.67 -4.50
CA ALA A 264 3.84 11.14 -3.23
C ALA A 264 2.67 11.96 -2.65
N SER A 265 2.67 13.28 -2.87
CA SER A 265 1.55 14.17 -2.52
C SER A 265 0.62 14.43 -3.70
N GLY A 266 1.12 14.22 -4.93
CA GLY A 266 0.35 14.21 -6.18
C GLY A 266 -0.23 15.56 -6.58
N THR A 267 0.27 16.64 -6.02
CA THR A 267 -0.19 18.00 -6.31
C THR A 267 0.69 18.72 -7.32
N SER A 268 1.93 18.25 -7.52
CA SER A 268 2.86 18.77 -8.52
C SER A 268 3.76 17.66 -9.08
N ALA A 269 4.22 17.88 -10.31
CA ALA A 269 5.17 17.00 -10.99
C ALA A 269 6.64 17.26 -10.58
N THR A 270 6.91 18.35 -9.85
CA THR A 270 8.27 18.85 -9.58
C THR A 270 8.56 19.04 -8.09
N SER A 271 7.53 19.06 -7.24
CA SER A 271 7.68 19.14 -5.79
C SER A 271 6.51 18.46 -5.08
N GLY A 272 6.74 17.94 -3.87
CA GLY A 272 5.71 17.39 -3.00
C GLY A 272 5.92 17.84 -1.56
N VAL A 273 4.84 18.06 -0.81
CA VAL A 273 4.96 18.47 0.60
C VAL A 273 5.60 17.37 1.44
N LEU A 274 5.30 16.09 1.18
CA LEU A 274 5.94 14.96 1.86
C LEU A 274 7.38 14.76 1.42
N GLN A 275 7.76 15.19 0.22
CA GLN A 275 9.16 15.20 -0.20
C GLN A 275 9.96 16.22 0.63
N GLN A 276 9.49 17.46 0.66
CA GLN A 276 10.15 18.58 1.32
C GLN A 276 10.21 18.43 2.85
N ALA A 277 9.28 17.67 3.43
CA ALA A 277 9.22 17.41 4.86
C ALA A 277 10.20 16.32 5.36
N SER A 278 10.93 15.67 4.45
CA SER A 278 12.03 14.77 4.83
C SER A 278 13.14 15.54 5.58
N PRO A 279 13.95 14.87 6.42
CA PRO A 279 14.95 15.55 7.26
C PRO A 279 15.93 16.46 6.51
N ASP A 280 16.26 16.13 5.27
CA ASP A 280 17.17 16.90 4.39
C ASP A 280 16.45 17.60 3.23
N GLY A 281 15.12 17.49 3.17
CA GLY A 281 14.28 18.04 2.10
C GLY A 281 14.36 17.31 0.75
N SER A 282 15.13 16.22 0.64
CA SER A 282 15.31 15.48 -0.62
C SER A 282 14.14 14.56 -0.96
N GLY A 283 13.39 14.13 0.06
CA GLY A 283 12.35 13.10 0.02
C GLY A 283 12.78 11.81 0.71
N VAL A 284 14.02 11.69 1.15
CA VAL A 284 14.57 10.47 1.76
C VAL A 284 14.18 10.32 3.23
N TYR A 285 13.53 9.20 3.55
CA TYR A 285 13.25 8.76 4.92
C TYR A 285 14.02 7.47 5.21
N MET A 286 14.97 7.56 6.14
CA MET A 286 15.84 6.46 6.54
C MET A 286 15.30 5.71 7.76
N ASP A 287 15.73 4.46 7.94
CA ASP A 287 15.37 3.61 9.08
C ASP A 287 13.84 3.56 9.32
N VAL A 288 13.11 3.33 8.23
CA VAL A 288 11.66 3.14 8.25
C VAL A 288 11.33 1.66 8.28
N ASP A 289 10.43 1.28 9.17
CA ASP A 289 9.98 -0.09 9.28
C ASP A 289 8.83 -0.38 8.35
N GLY A 290 8.81 -1.62 7.88
CA GLY A 290 7.79 -2.16 7.02
C GLY A 290 7.35 -3.56 7.40
N TYR A 291 6.30 -3.99 6.71
CA TYR A 291 5.68 -5.28 6.84
C TYR A 291 5.40 -5.78 5.42
N GLY A 292 5.86 -6.97 5.07
CA GLY A 292 5.63 -7.59 3.78
C GLY A 292 4.83 -8.88 3.96
N ALA A 293 3.91 -9.15 3.06
CA ALA A 293 3.16 -10.41 3.05
C ALA A 293 2.52 -10.65 1.69
N CYS A 294 2.16 -11.91 1.43
CA CYS A 294 1.12 -12.20 0.45
C CYS A 294 -0.26 -12.25 1.10
N ALA A 295 -0.92 -11.11 1.20
CA ALA A 295 -2.19 -10.98 1.88
C ALA A 295 -3.38 -11.33 0.96
N GLN A 296 -4.45 -11.81 1.58
CA GLN A 296 -5.75 -11.95 0.93
C GLN A 296 -6.62 -10.75 1.30
N ASN A 297 -7.23 -10.10 0.32
CA ASN A 297 -8.01 -8.89 0.51
C ASN A 297 -9.50 -9.13 0.22
N VAL A 298 -10.36 -8.55 1.05
CA VAL A 298 -11.80 -8.43 0.83
C VAL A 298 -12.15 -6.94 0.78
N GLY A 299 -12.60 -6.47 -0.38
CA GLY A 299 -13.04 -5.09 -0.59
C GLY A 299 -14.54 -4.98 -0.38
N ASN A 300 -14.97 -4.46 0.77
CA ASN A 300 -16.38 -4.24 1.07
C ASN A 300 -16.93 -3.03 0.28
N ASN A 301 -18.26 -3.02 0.11
CA ASN A 301 -18.95 -1.86 -0.44
C ASN A 301 -18.81 -0.64 0.49
N PRO A 302 -18.85 0.59 -0.06
CA PRO A 302 -18.89 1.80 0.76
C PRO A 302 -20.04 1.78 1.75
N GLN A 303 -19.77 2.30 2.94
CA GLN A 303 -20.74 2.45 4.01
C GLN A 303 -20.42 3.69 4.83
N ASP A 304 -21.32 4.05 5.75
CA ASP A 304 -21.05 5.08 6.75
C ASP A 304 -19.72 4.79 7.50
N CYS A 305 -18.96 5.83 7.78
CA CYS A 305 -17.59 5.71 8.31
C CYS A 305 -17.53 5.16 9.74
N GLU A 306 -18.48 5.55 10.60
CA GLU A 306 -18.58 5.01 11.95
C GLU A 306 -18.97 3.53 11.94
N THR A 307 -19.85 3.17 11.00
CA THR A 307 -20.19 1.78 10.76
C THR A 307 -18.98 1.02 10.23
N ALA A 308 -18.24 1.58 9.28
CA ALA A 308 -17.05 0.97 8.67
C ALA A 308 -16.02 0.59 9.72
N ALA A 309 -15.68 1.54 10.61
CA ALA A 309 -14.68 1.37 11.65
C ALA A 309 -15.09 0.33 12.71
N ARG A 310 -16.37 0.31 13.12
CA ARG A 310 -16.87 -0.64 14.13
C ARG A 310 -16.93 -2.08 13.67
N THR A 311 -16.78 -2.31 12.37
CA THR A 311 -17.09 -3.60 11.74
C THR A 311 -15.90 -4.09 10.89
N VAL A 312 -14.69 -3.61 11.24
CA VAL A 312 -13.40 -4.23 10.89
C VAL A 312 -13.34 -5.61 11.55
N ASP A 313 -13.02 -6.65 10.77
CA ASP A 313 -12.91 -8.02 11.30
C ASP A 313 -11.70 -8.11 12.27
N PRO A 314 -11.91 -8.45 13.55
CA PRO A 314 -10.82 -8.63 14.52
C PRO A 314 -9.78 -9.66 14.09
N LYS A 315 -10.14 -10.66 13.26
CA LYS A 315 -9.19 -11.67 12.75
C LYS A 315 -8.17 -11.09 11.77
N SER A 316 -8.47 -9.95 11.16
CA SER A 316 -7.50 -9.25 10.29
C SER A 316 -6.40 -8.53 11.09
N LEU A 317 -6.60 -8.37 12.41
CA LEU A 317 -5.71 -7.66 13.33
C LEU A 317 -4.83 -8.59 14.18
N GLN A 318 -5.13 -9.89 14.20
CA GLN A 318 -4.38 -10.93 14.90
C GLN A 318 -3.17 -11.35 14.08
#